data_AF-A0A292R489-F1
#
_entry.id   AF-A0A292R489-F1
#
_cell.length_a   1.000
_cell.length_b   1.000
_cell.length_c   1.000
_cell.angle_alpha   90.00
_cell.angle_beta   90.00
_cell.angle_gamma   90.00
#
_symmetry.space_group_name_H-M   'P 1'
#
loop_
_entity.id
_entity.type
_entity.pdbx_description
1 polymer ?
#
loop_
_entity_poly.entity_id
_entity_poly.type
_entity_poly.pdbx_seq_one_letter_code
_entity_poly.pdbx_strand_id
1 'polypeptide(L)'
;MKLINRLKIFEQKYVFLRWATGAEYGKITYVGEDYVEFNIIDVDTMEYRETVIINSSLILEAIFGGPDIARIVAEISSMLPDS
;
A
#
# COMPACT_ATOMS: atom_id res chain seq x y z
N MET A 1 -17.24 11.15 6.86
CA MET A 1 -15.89 11.09 6.24
C MET A 1 -15.88 10.00 5.20
N LYS A 2 -15.48 10.29 3.95
CA LYS A 2 -15.28 9.25 2.92
C LYS A 2 -13.97 8.49 3.20
N LEU A 3 -13.92 7.19 2.89
CA LEU A 3 -12.74 6.33 3.05
C LEU A 3 -11.49 6.95 2.40
N ILE A 4 -11.65 7.54 1.21
CA ILE A 4 -10.58 8.16 0.45
C ILE A 4 -9.83 9.26 1.21
N ASN A 5 -10.54 10.06 2.02
CA ASN A 5 -9.94 11.12 2.83
C ASN A 5 -9.05 10.53 3.94
N ARG A 6 -9.36 9.32 4.44
CA ARG A 6 -8.50 8.62 5.40
C ARG A 6 -7.29 8.02 4.70
N LEU A 7 -7.48 7.43 3.51
CA LEU A 7 -6.40 6.85 2.72
C LEU A 7 -5.31 7.89 2.38
N LYS A 8 -5.69 9.16 2.19
CA LYS A 8 -4.72 10.25 1.95
C LYS A 8 -3.65 10.39 3.05
N ILE A 9 -3.98 10.06 4.30
CA ILE A 9 -3.04 10.09 5.45
C ILE A 9 -1.97 8.99 5.34
N PHE A 10 -2.24 7.99 4.52
CA PHE A 10 -1.38 6.83 4.28
C PHE A 10 -0.70 6.87 2.92
N GLU A 11 -0.77 8.00 2.22
CA GLU A 11 0.07 8.23 1.05
C GLU A 11 1.55 8.08 1.45
N GLN A 12 2.31 7.43 0.57
CA GLN A 12 3.70 7.01 0.78
C GLN A 12 3.92 5.99 1.91
N LYS A 13 2.87 5.34 2.43
CA LYS A 13 3.00 4.30 3.46
C LYS A 13 2.69 2.91 2.90
N TYR A 14 3.34 1.92 3.51
CA TYR A 14 3.04 0.51 3.27
C TYR A 14 1.78 0.09 4.00
N VAL A 15 0.90 -0.62 3.30
CA VAL A 15 -0.41 -1.06 3.77
C VAL A 15 -0.74 -2.42 3.17
N PHE A 16 -1.67 -3.11 3.81
CA PHE A 16 -2.42 -4.17 3.14
C PHE A 16 -3.70 -3.56 2.60
N LEU A 17 -3.99 -3.79 1.32
CA LEU A 17 -5.18 -3.25 0.65
C LEU A 17 -5.96 -4.39 0.01
N ARG A 18 -7.27 -4.44 0.26
CA ARG A 18 -8.22 -5.36 -0.38
C ARG A 18 -9.21 -4.58 -1.21
N TRP A 19 -9.39 -4.98 -2.46
CA TRP A 19 -10.40 -4.45 -3.38
C TRP A 19 -11.17 -5.59 -4.03
N ALA A 20 -12.15 -5.25 -4.87
CA ALA A 20 -13.09 -6.21 -5.44
C ALA A 20 -12.48 -7.44 -6.13
N THR A 21 -11.28 -7.31 -6.71
CA THR A 21 -10.64 -8.38 -7.51
C THR A 21 -9.32 -8.88 -6.93
N GLY A 22 -8.83 -8.31 -5.83
CA GLY A 22 -7.51 -8.64 -5.30
C GLY A 22 -7.27 -8.13 -3.88
N ALA A 23 -6.22 -8.65 -3.25
CA ALA A 23 -5.79 -8.23 -1.93
C ALA A 23 -4.29 -8.41 -1.82
N GLU A 24 -3.55 -7.33 -1.57
CA GLU A 24 -2.09 -7.33 -1.67
C GLU A 24 -1.47 -6.40 -0.63
N TYR A 25 -0.20 -6.68 -0.29
CA TYR A 25 0.65 -5.75 0.42
C TYR A 25 1.35 -4.82 -0.58
N GLY A 26 1.57 -3.57 -0.18
CA GLY A 26 2.17 -2.60 -1.07
C GLY A 26 2.20 -1.21 -0.50
N LYS A 27 2.67 -0.26 -1.30
CA LYS A 27 2.77 1.15 -0.93
C LYS A 27 1.70 1.94 -1.67
N ILE A 28 0.93 2.74 -0.94
CA ILE A 28 0.08 3.75 -1.57
C ILE A 28 0.98 4.85 -2.10
N THR A 29 1.11 4.99 -3.42
CA THR A 29 1.96 6.02 -4.03
C THR A 29 1.20 7.35 -4.12
N TYR A 30 -0.09 7.30 -4.43
CA TYR A 30 -0.92 8.48 -4.54
C TYR A 30 -2.39 8.18 -4.24
N VAL A 31 -3.06 9.13 -3.59
CA VAL A 31 -4.51 9.11 -3.39
C VAL A 31 -5.14 10.29 -4.10
N GLY A 32 -5.88 10.00 -5.17
CA GLY A 32 -6.65 10.95 -5.95
C GLY A 32 -8.04 11.21 -5.35
N GLU A 33 -8.91 11.85 -6.13
CA GLU A 33 -10.29 12.15 -5.69
C GLU A 33 -11.16 10.89 -5.63
N ASP A 34 -11.02 10.00 -6.61
CA ASP A 34 -11.83 8.79 -6.77
C ASP A 34 -11.00 7.53 -7.03
N TYR A 35 -9.67 7.60 -7.01
CA TYR A 35 -8.77 6.46 -7.21
C TYR A 35 -7.56 6.47 -6.25
N VAL A 36 -6.91 5.32 -6.15
CA VAL A 36 -5.66 5.11 -5.42
C VAL A 36 -4.66 4.44 -6.35
N GLU A 37 -3.46 4.99 -6.42
CA GLU A 37 -2.30 4.32 -7.00
C GLU A 37 -1.60 3.49 -5.93
N PHE A 38 -1.42 2.21 -6.21
CA PHE A 38 -0.90 1.25 -5.27
C PHE A 38 0.20 0.42 -5.94
N ASN A 39 1.41 0.47 -5.37
CA ASN A 39 2.55 -0.29 -5.87
C ASN A 39 2.70 -1.55 -5.02
N ILE A 40 2.43 -2.71 -5.62
CA ILE A 40 2.40 -4.01 -4.97
C ILE A 40 3.82 -4.47 -4.72
N ILE A 41 4.09 -4.89 -3.49
CA ILE A 41 5.36 -5.47 -3.09
C ILE A 41 5.21 -6.98 -2.96
N ASP A 42 6.12 -7.72 -3.57
CA ASP A 42 6.26 -9.15 -3.34
C ASP A 42 6.89 -9.35 -1.95
N VAL A 43 6.15 -9.98 -1.03
CA VAL A 43 6.58 -10.11 0.38
C VAL A 43 7.66 -11.16 0.61
N ASP A 44 8.00 -11.95 -0.41
CA ASP A 44 9.08 -12.94 -0.34
C ASP A 44 10.41 -12.34 -0.84
N THR A 45 10.34 -11.51 -1.89
CA THR A 45 11.53 -10.90 -2.52
C THR A 45 11.77 -9.44 -2.13
N MET A 46 10.76 -8.76 -1.60
CA MET A 46 10.74 -7.31 -1.32
C MET A 46 10.89 -6.41 -2.55
N GLU A 47 10.68 -6.96 -3.74
CA GLU A 47 10.68 -6.21 -4.99
C GLU A 47 9.27 -5.73 -5.35
N TYR A 48 9.19 -4.58 -6.02
CA TYR A 48 7.92 -4.09 -6.55
C TYR A 48 7.53 -4.87 -7.80
N ARG A 49 6.36 -5.49 -7.78
CA ARG A 49 5.87 -6.33 -8.88
C ARG A 49 5.11 -5.52 -9.92
N GLU A 50 4.16 -4.70 -9.46
CA GLU A 50 3.22 -4.02 -10.34
C GLU A 50 2.62 -2.78 -9.65
N THR A 51 2.28 -1.77 -10.45
CA THR A 51 1.49 -0.63 -10.00
C THR A 51 0.06 -0.79 -10.51
N VAL A 52 -0.89 -0.79 -9.58
CA VAL A 52 -2.33 -0.86 -9.89
C VAL A 52 -3.02 0.46 -9.55
N ILE A 53 -3.98 0.83 -10.40
CA ILE A 53 -4.87 1.98 -10.16
C ILE A 53 -6.23 1.43 -9.78
N ILE A 54 -6.64 1.68 -8.54
CA ILE A 54 -7.86 1.12 -7.97
C ILE A 54 -8.87 2.23 -7.80
N ASN A 55 -10.06 2.08 -8.40
CA ASN A 55 -11.17 2.98 -8.10
C ASN A 55 -11.52 2.86 -6.60
N SER A 56 -11.56 3.99 -5.91
CA SER A 56 -11.82 4.09 -4.47
C SER A 56 -13.10 3.41 -4.01
N SER A 57 -14.12 3.32 -4.88
CA SER A 57 -15.40 2.67 -4.59
C SER A 57 -15.29 1.14 -4.57
N LEU A 58 -14.21 0.58 -5.12
CA LEU A 58 -13.92 -0.86 -5.13
C LEU A 58 -13.07 -1.31 -3.93
N ILE A 59 -12.56 -0.38 -3.13
CA ILE A 59 -11.74 -0.68 -1.95
C ILE A 59 -12.66 -1.18 -0.84
N LEU A 60 -12.36 -2.37 -0.32
CA LEU A 60 -13.13 -3.07 0.71
C LEU A 60 -12.50 -2.91 2.09
N GLU A 61 -11.17 -2.96 2.15
CA GLU A 61 -10.42 -2.96 3.39
C GLU A 61 -9.03 -2.36 3.19
N ALA A 62 -8.56 -1.62 4.18
CA ALA A 62 -7.18 -1.15 4.26
C ALA A 62 -6.68 -1.34 5.70
N ILE A 63 -5.63 -2.12 5.88
CA ILE A 63 -5.00 -2.37 7.17
C ILE A 63 -3.67 -1.63 7.22
N PHE A 64 -3.48 -0.85 8.28
CA PHE A 64 -2.31 -0.02 8.50
C PHE A 64 -1.61 -0.53 9.76
N GLY A 65 -0.38 -1.01 9.60
CA GLY A 65 0.40 -1.63 10.68
C GLY A 65 0.04 -3.11 10.93
N GLY A 66 0.70 -3.69 11.93
CA GLY A 66 0.70 -5.13 12.17
C GLY A 66 2.06 -5.76 11.84
N PRO A 67 2.28 -7.02 12.26
CA PRO A 67 3.60 -7.66 12.17
C PRO A 67 4.15 -7.70 10.74
N ASP A 68 3.32 -8.01 9.75
CA ASP A 68 3.75 -8.13 8.35
C ASP A 68 4.17 -6.78 7.76
N ILE A 69 3.37 -5.72 7.99
CA ILE A 69 3.70 -4.37 7.51
C ILE A 69 4.97 -3.87 8.21
N ALA A 70 5.13 -4.13 9.52
CA ALA A 70 6.33 -3.77 10.25
C ALA A 70 7.57 -4.48 9.69
N ARG A 71 7.45 -5.77 9.33
CA ARG A 71 8.52 -6.53 8.68
C ARG A 71 8.89 -5.93 7.32
N ILE A 72 7.92 -5.65 6.46
CA ILE A 72 8.17 -5.04 5.13
C ILE A 72 8.92 -3.71 5.29
N VAL A 73 8.46 -2.85 6.20
CA VAL A 73 9.11 -1.56 6.46
C VAL A 73 10.54 -1.76 6.93
N ALA A 74 10.78 -2.66 7.88
CA ALA A 74 12.13 -2.93 8.39
C ALA A 74 13.08 -3.43 7.29
N GLU A 75 12.62 -4.36 6.46
CA GLU A 75 13.42 -4.94 5.38
C GLU A 75 13.76 -3.89 4.32
N ILE A 76 12.78 -3.12 3.85
CA ILE A 76 13.00 -2.03 2.90
C ILE A 76 13.96 -0.98 3.48
N SER A 77 13.79 -0.62 4.74
CA SER A 77 14.70 0.33 5.41
C SER A 77 16.12 -0.19 5.51
N SER A 78 16.33 -1.50 5.68
CA SER A 78 17.67 -2.10 5.72
C SER A 78 18.40 -2.08 4.37
N MET A 79 17.66 -1.98 3.26
CA MET A 79 18.21 -1.90 1.91
C MET A 79 18.54 -0.47 1.47
N LEU A 80 18.22 0.54 2.29
CA LEU A 80 18.60 1.91 2.00
C LEU A 80 20.13 2.05 2.14
N PRO A 81 20.81 2.71 1.19
CA PRO A 81 22.24 2.94 1.31
C PRO A 81 22.53 3.79 2.56
N ASP A 82 23.61 3.46 3.27
CA ASP A 82 24.14 4.31 4.34
C ASP A 82 24.38 5.71 3.77
N SER A 83 23.70 6.69 4.36
CA SER A 83 23.67 8.09 3.91
C SER A 83 24.96 8.84 4.23
#